data_AF-A0A7K4GPI8-F1
#
_entry.id   AF-A0A7K4GPI8-F1
#
_cell.length_a   1.000
_cell.length_b   1.000
_cell.length_c   1.000
_cell.angle_alpha   90.00
_cell.angle_beta   90.00
_cell.angle_gamma   90.00
#
_symmetry.space_group_name_H-M   'P 1'
#
loop_
_entity.id
_entity.type
_entity.pdbx_description
1 polymer ?
#
loop_
_entity_poly.entity_id
_entity_poly.type
_entity_poly.pdbx_seq_one_letter_code
_entity_poly.pdbx_strand_id
1 'polypeptide(L)'
;MTFYELSVITNTGYPYYNLKLKPPPNGAKILLRFFDFTHNNSERVANLDPVSSFELNAGLVSALFEFARNIDKKIENLEFRSSKKEVLENNDWNYEGDVLITTQTEPYLLHKSVKAKMKLIYDNVIATKVPLDSALEILQNEEDTIIEILTDLEARKRIKVNENEIDRLANEFLTEMNSYGLHGICINSFDLSPITVYGNKYSLNDVDAILRNIGIFPNISPLEWIYRQSYILNEQIWVYIIKSGVGPTINGLFEPYFYLLFADPQSYLGEFPGKLTTKFNQILG
;
A
#
# COMPACT_ATOMS: atom_id res chain seq x y z
N MET A 1 2.57 11.04 1.18
CA MET A 1 1.33 10.28 1.47
C MET A 1 0.86 9.61 0.19
N THR A 2 0.40 8.37 0.23
CA THR A 2 0.11 7.52 -0.96
C THR A 2 -1.35 7.04 -1.03
N PHE A 3 -2.13 7.40 -0.01
CA PHE A 3 -3.58 7.24 0.08
C PHE A 3 -4.26 8.57 -0.20
N TYR A 4 -5.43 8.52 -0.83
CA TYR A 4 -6.19 9.70 -1.27
C TYR A 4 -7.53 9.83 -0.56
N GLU A 5 -8.22 8.70 -0.40
CA GLU A 5 -9.54 8.62 0.20
C GLU A 5 -9.68 7.27 0.90
N LEU A 6 -10.43 7.25 1.99
CA LEU A 6 -10.89 6.04 2.66
C LEU A 6 -12.38 6.18 2.95
N SER A 7 -13.15 5.16 2.61
CA SER A 7 -14.59 5.12 2.90
C SER A 7 -14.93 3.80 3.59
N VAL A 8 -15.83 3.86 4.57
CA VAL A 8 -16.41 2.70 5.23
C VAL A 8 -17.87 2.65 4.81
N ILE A 9 -18.26 1.52 4.22
CA ILE A 9 -19.56 1.32 3.58
C ILE A 9 -20.27 0.17 4.29
N THR A 10 -21.57 0.37 4.52
CA THR A 10 -22.45 -0.65 5.10
C THR A 10 -22.93 -1.64 4.03
N ASN A 11 -23.52 -2.76 4.46
CA ASN A 11 -24.19 -3.70 3.57
C ASN A 11 -25.40 -3.12 2.80
N THR A 12 -25.93 -1.96 3.19
CA THR A 12 -26.99 -1.26 2.45
C THR A 12 -26.44 -0.38 1.32
N GLY A 13 -25.11 -0.31 1.17
CA GLY A 13 -24.45 0.48 0.13
C GLY A 13 -24.33 1.98 0.45
N TYR A 14 -24.77 2.41 1.63
CA TYR A 14 -24.61 3.79 2.07
C TYR A 14 -23.24 4.00 2.73
N PRO A 15 -22.52 5.09 2.42
CA PRO A 15 -21.28 5.40 3.10
C PRO A 15 -21.57 5.76 4.55
N TYR A 16 -21.04 4.96 5.48
CA TYR A 16 -21.08 5.24 6.91
C TYR A 16 -20.07 6.33 7.27
N TYR A 17 -18.88 6.29 6.67
CA TYR A 17 -17.84 7.28 6.91
C TYR A 17 -17.00 7.51 5.65
N ASN A 18 -16.57 8.75 5.42
CA ASN A 18 -15.65 9.08 4.33
C ASN A 18 -14.59 10.09 4.77
N LEU A 19 -13.33 9.73 4.56
CA LEU A 19 -12.16 10.54 4.88
C LEU A 19 -11.42 10.90 3.60
N LYS A 20 -11.37 12.19 3.29
CA LYS A 20 -10.56 12.75 2.20
C LYS A 20 -9.20 13.17 2.74
N LEU A 21 -8.14 12.51 2.26
CA LEU A 21 -6.78 12.70 2.77
C LEU A 21 -6.01 13.73 1.92
N LYS A 22 -6.05 13.56 0.60
CA LYS A 22 -5.46 14.51 -0.37
C LYS A 22 -6.03 14.26 -1.77
N PRO A 23 -5.96 15.25 -2.69
CA PRO A 23 -6.38 15.02 -4.07
C PRO A 23 -5.45 14.05 -4.81
N PRO A 24 -5.97 13.22 -5.73
CA PRO A 24 -5.16 12.41 -6.62
C PRO A 24 -4.34 13.27 -7.59
N PRO A 25 -3.12 12.85 -7.95
CA PRO A 25 -2.28 13.60 -8.86
C PRO A 25 -2.82 13.53 -10.30
N ASN A 26 -2.70 14.64 -11.01
CA ASN A 26 -3.18 14.76 -12.39
C ASN A 26 -2.45 13.77 -13.31
N GLY A 27 -3.20 13.07 -14.16
CA GLY A 27 -2.66 12.17 -15.17
C GLY A 27 -2.09 10.84 -14.64
N ALA A 28 -2.19 10.57 -13.34
CA ALA A 28 -1.74 9.30 -12.75
C ALA A 28 -2.87 8.26 -12.71
N LYS A 29 -2.52 6.99 -12.91
CA LYS A 29 -3.43 5.87 -12.62
C LYS A 29 -3.50 5.69 -11.10
N ILE A 30 -4.71 5.70 -10.55
CA ILE A 30 -4.99 5.40 -9.15
C ILE A 30 -5.75 4.07 -9.06
N LEU A 31 -5.54 3.32 -7.99
CA LEU A 31 -6.31 2.11 -7.72
C LEU A 31 -7.39 2.38 -6.68
N LEU A 32 -8.63 2.01 -7.00
CA LEU A 32 -9.68 1.84 -6.01
C LEU A 32 -9.62 0.40 -5.49
N ARG A 33 -9.35 0.24 -4.20
CA ARG A 33 -9.20 -1.06 -3.54
C ARG A 33 -10.38 -1.30 -2.62
N PHE A 34 -10.84 -2.54 -2.60
CA PHE A 34 -11.97 -3.01 -1.80
C PHE A 34 -11.48 -4.05 -0.79
N PHE A 35 -11.88 -3.90 0.46
CA PHE A 35 -11.53 -4.79 1.56
C PHE A 35 -12.80 -5.19 2.29
N ASP A 36 -13.15 -6.45 2.12
CA ASP A 36 -14.36 -7.05 2.66
C ASP A 36 -14.09 -7.63 4.05
N PHE A 37 -14.83 -7.12 5.04
CA PHE A 37 -14.84 -7.56 6.44
C PHE A 37 -16.24 -8.07 6.81
N THR A 38 -16.92 -8.70 5.86
CA THR A 38 -18.23 -9.33 6.06
C THR A 38 -18.09 -10.66 6.80
N HIS A 39 -19.02 -10.94 7.72
CA HIS A 39 -19.13 -12.22 8.38
C HIS A 39 -19.27 -13.34 7.34
N ASN A 40 -18.48 -14.41 7.51
CA ASN A 40 -18.28 -15.43 6.49
C ASN A 40 -19.51 -16.35 6.38
N ASN A 41 -20.57 -15.90 5.73
CA ASN A 41 -21.83 -16.64 5.59
C ASN A 41 -21.78 -17.53 4.33
N SER A 42 -20.92 -18.55 4.38
CA SER A 42 -20.62 -19.46 3.27
C SER A 42 -21.85 -20.20 2.69
N GLU A 43 -22.97 -20.23 3.40
CA GLU A 43 -24.21 -20.87 2.97
C GLU A 43 -24.97 -20.10 1.87
N ARG A 44 -24.78 -18.77 1.73
CA ARG A 44 -25.56 -17.96 0.77
C ARG A 44 -25.13 -18.11 -0.69
N VAL A 45 -23.85 -18.43 -0.96
CA VAL A 45 -23.29 -18.43 -2.33
C VAL A 45 -23.44 -19.80 -3.01
N ALA A 46 -23.63 -20.88 -2.25
CA ALA A 46 -23.56 -22.25 -2.77
C ALA A 46 -24.75 -22.69 -3.66
N ASN A 47 -25.84 -21.92 -3.71
CA ASN A 47 -27.12 -22.36 -4.31
C ASN A 47 -27.78 -21.36 -5.29
N LEU A 48 -27.01 -20.45 -5.92
CA LEU A 48 -27.60 -19.58 -6.96
C LEU A 48 -27.83 -20.37 -8.26
N ASP A 49 -29.05 -20.33 -8.77
CA ASP A 49 -29.36 -20.92 -10.08
C ASP A 49 -28.76 -20.07 -11.23
N PRO A 50 -28.59 -20.65 -12.44
CA PRO A 50 -27.96 -19.96 -13.56
C PRO A 50 -28.66 -18.66 -13.99
N VAL A 51 -29.98 -18.56 -13.82
CA VAL A 51 -30.75 -17.36 -14.21
C VAL A 51 -30.47 -16.25 -13.20
N SER A 52 -30.57 -16.54 -11.90
CA SER A 52 -30.24 -15.58 -10.85
C SER A 52 -28.80 -15.09 -10.96
N SER A 53 -27.85 -15.97 -11.28
CA SER A 53 -26.45 -15.58 -11.51
C SER A 53 -26.28 -14.65 -12.71
N PHE A 54 -26.98 -14.93 -13.82
CA PHE A 54 -26.98 -14.07 -15.00
C PHE A 54 -27.57 -12.69 -14.69
N GLU A 55 -28.71 -12.62 -14.01
CA GLU A 55 -29.38 -11.37 -13.65
C GLU A 55 -28.51 -10.50 -12.73
N LEU A 56 -27.85 -11.12 -11.73
CA LEU A 56 -26.92 -10.40 -10.85
C LEU A 56 -25.72 -9.85 -11.61
N ASN A 57 -25.14 -10.63 -12.52
CA ASN A 57 -24.02 -10.18 -13.36
C ASN A 57 -24.44 -9.04 -14.29
N ALA A 58 -25.61 -9.13 -14.93
CA ALA A 58 -26.14 -8.08 -15.80
C ALA A 58 -26.41 -6.79 -15.01
N GLY A 59 -27.00 -6.91 -13.81
CA GLY A 59 -27.24 -5.80 -12.90
C GLY A 59 -25.95 -5.10 -12.48
N LEU A 60 -24.93 -5.87 -12.09
CA LEU A 60 -23.60 -5.34 -11.75
C LEU A 60 -22.97 -4.59 -12.92
N VAL A 61 -22.94 -5.19 -14.11
CA VAL A 61 -22.35 -4.57 -15.31
C VAL A 61 -23.09 -3.28 -15.67
N SER A 62 -24.41 -3.29 -15.63
CA SER A 62 -25.23 -2.10 -15.90
C SER A 62 -24.97 -0.99 -14.88
N ALA A 63 -24.91 -1.32 -13.59
CA ALA A 63 -24.66 -0.37 -12.53
C ALA A 63 -23.26 0.25 -12.65
N LEU A 64 -22.24 -0.56 -12.94
CA LEU A 64 -20.87 -0.09 -13.13
C LEU A 64 -20.73 0.79 -14.38
N PHE A 65 -21.42 0.46 -15.47
CA PHE A 65 -21.41 1.27 -16.68
C PHE A 65 -22.07 2.65 -16.45
N GLU A 66 -23.25 2.66 -15.83
CA GLU A 66 -23.95 3.89 -15.46
C GLU A 66 -23.15 4.74 -14.48
N PHE A 67 -22.53 4.11 -13.48
CA PHE A 67 -21.63 4.77 -12.54
C PHE A 67 -20.47 5.44 -13.27
N ALA A 68 -19.73 4.68 -14.09
CA ALA A 68 -18.58 5.15 -14.85
C ALA A 68 -18.93 6.38 -15.73
N ARG A 69 -20.07 6.32 -16.42
CA ARG A 69 -20.60 7.42 -17.23
C ARG A 69 -20.88 8.68 -16.40
N ASN A 70 -21.47 8.54 -15.22
CA ASN A 70 -21.86 9.68 -14.37
C ASN A 70 -20.66 10.40 -13.73
N ILE A 71 -19.54 9.71 -13.52
CA ILE A 71 -18.33 10.32 -12.94
C ILE A 71 -17.24 10.67 -13.97
N ASP A 72 -17.57 10.57 -15.26
CA ASP A 72 -16.64 10.76 -16.39
C ASP A 72 -15.34 9.95 -16.22
N LYS A 73 -15.50 8.68 -15.81
CA LYS A 73 -14.39 7.71 -15.70
C LYS A 73 -14.67 6.51 -16.59
N LYS A 74 -13.60 5.90 -17.10
CA LYS A 74 -13.68 4.67 -17.88
C LYS A 74 -13.27 3.48 -17.02
N ILE A 75 -14.15 2.48 -16.88
CA ILE A 75 -13.82 1.17 -16.32
C ILE A 75 -13.36 0.29 -17.48
N GLU A 76 -12.08 -0.07 -17.53
CA GLU A 76 -11.53 -0.89 -18.61
C GLU A 76 -11.52 -2.39 -18.28
N ASN A 77 -11.16 -2.74 -17.04
CA ASN A 77 -11.05 -4.12 -16.59
C ASN A 77 -11.70 -4.31 -15.22
N LEU A 78 -12.42 -5.42 -15.03
CA LEU A 78 -12.87 -5.95 -13.75
C LEU A 78 -12.23 -7.32 -13.58
N GLU A 79 -11.38 -7.46 -12.58
CA GLU A 79 -10.67 -8.72 -12.32
C GLU A 79 -11.35 -9.46 -11.16
N PHE A 80 -11.92 -10.63 -11.46
CA PHE A 80 -12.47 -11.54 -10.46
C PHE A 80 -11.43 -12.62 -10.14
N ARG A 81 -11.20 -12.88 -8.86
CA ARG A 81 -10.39 -14.04 -8.45
C ARG A 81 -11.22 -15.31 -8.57
N SER A 82 -10.65 -16.35 -9.16
CA SER A 82 -11.27 -17.68 -9.18
C SER A 82 -11.43 -18.21 -7.75
N SER A 83 -12.60 -18.77 -7.44
CA SER A 83 -12.91 -19.42 -6.16
C SER A 83 -12.15 -20.74 -5.93
N LYS A 84 -11.24 -21.13 -6.84
CA LYS A 84 -10.34 -22.26 -6.56
C LYS A 84 -9.51 -21.91 -5.33
N LYS A 85 -9.72 -22.69 -4.25
CA LYS A 85 -8.89 -22.70 -3.05
C LYS A 85 -7.43 -22.90 -3.47
N GLU A 86 -6.68 -21.81 -3.66
CA GLU A 86 -5.32 -21.81 -3.17
C GLU A 86 -5.43 -22.24 -1.71
N VAL A 87 -4.52 -23.10 -1.25
CA VAL A 87 -4.41 -23.51 0.15
C VAL A 87 -4.05 -22.26 0.95
N LEU A 88 -5.05 -21.41 1.17
CA LEU A 88 -5.02 -20.29 2.07
C LEU A 88 -5.00 -20.95 3.44
N GLU A 89 -3.92 -20.66 4.18
CA GLU A 89 -3.86 -20.90 5.62
C GLU A 89 -5.23 -20.61 6.22
N ASN A 90 -5.81 -21.59 6.91
CA ASN A 90 -7.06 -21.48 7.64
C ASN A 90 -6.96 -20.34 8.63
N ASN A 91 -7.25 -19.13 8.18
CA ASN A 91 -7.65 -18.05 9.04
C ASN A 91 -9.14 -17.88 8.75
N ASP A 92 -9.96 -18.67 9.43
CA ASP A 92 -11.39 -18.38 9.58
C ASP A 92 -11.50 -17.07 10.35
N TRP A 93 -11.40 -15.96 9.63
CA TRP A 93 -11.65 -14.65 10.19
C TRP A 93 -13.16 -14.52 10.36
N ASN A 94 -13.64 -14.76 11.58
CA ASN A 94 -14.99 -14.36 11.98
C ASN A 94 -14.99 -12.85 12.22
N TYR A 95 -15.18 -12.07 11.16
CA TYR A 95 -15.45 -10.65 11.30
C TYR A 95 -16.83 -10.45 11.93
N GLU A 96 -16.93 -9.45 12.79
CA GLU A 96 -18.18 -9.03 13.39
C GLU A 96 -18.83 -8.05 12.39
N GLY A 97 -19.93 -8.46 11.74
CA GLY A 97 -20.73 -7.61 10.86
C GLY A 97 -20.44 -7.67 9.37
N ASP A 98 -21.14 -6.82 8.61
CA ASP A 98 -21.03 -6.68 7.15
C ASP A 98 -20.43 -5.31 6.81
N VAL A 99 -19.10 -5.23 6.69
CA VAL A 99 -18.37 -3.98 6.49
C VAL A 99 -17.50 -4.05 5.25
N LEU A 100 -17.63 -3.05 4.37
CA LEU A 100 -16.75 -2.86 3.22
C LEU A 100 -15.92 -1.59 3.42
N ILE A 101 -14.60 -1.74 3.49
CA ILE A 101 -13.68 -0.60 3.49
C ILE A 101 -13.13 -0.43 2.08
N THR A 102 -13.25 0.78 1.53
CA THR A 102 -12.68 1.15 0.23
C THR A 102 -11.63 2.22 0.38
N THR A 103 -10.56 2.16 -0.41
CA THR A 103 -9.55 3.22 -0.42
C THR A 103 -8.95 3.43 -1.80
N GLN A 104 -8.62 4.70 -2.09
CA GLN A 104 -7.89 5.09 -3.28
C GLN A 104 -6.40 5.22 -2.97
N THR A 105 -5.56 4.50 -3.72
CA THR A 105 -4.11 4.46 -3.49
C THR A 105 -3.29 4.60 -4.76
N GLU A 106 -1.99 4.86 -4.58
CA GLU A 106 -0.97 4.60 -5.61
C GLU A 106 -1.03 3.15 -6.11
N PRO A 107 -0.73 2.90 -7.41
CA PRO A 107 -0.83 1.57 -8.01
C PRO A 107 0.28 0.63 -7.55
N TYR A 108 1.41 1.20 -7.10
CA TYR A 108 2.61 0.46 -6.74
C TYR A 108 2.58 -0.09 -5.31
N LEU A 109 1.60 0.32 -4.46
CA LEU A 109 1.52 -0.17 -3.08
C LEU A 109 1.21 -1.67 -3.03
N LEU A 110 1.89 -2.37 -2.11
CA LEU A 110 1.71 -3.80 -1.91
C LEU A 110 0.31 -4.11 -1.39
N HIS A 111 -0.49 -4.88 -2.15
CA HIS A 111 -1.86 -5.20 -1.74
C HIS A 111 -1.94 -5.91 -0.39
N LYS A 112 -1.00 -6.81 -0.07
CA LYS A 112 -0.94 -7.49 1.24
C LYS A 112 -0.73 -6.49 2.38
N SER A 113 0.18 -5.53 2.21
CA SER A 113 0.46 -4.50 3.22
C SER A 113 -0.71 -3.53 3.40
N VAL A 114 -1.32 -3.08 2.29
CA VAL A 114 -2.53 -2.24 2.36
C VAL A 114 -3.67 -3.00 3.05
N LYS A 115 -3.88 -4.29 2.74
CA LYS A 115 -4.86 -5.13 3.43
C LYS A 115 -4.61 -5.19 4.93
N ALA A 116 -3.35 -5.33 5.35
CA ALA A 116 -2.98 -5.34 6.76
C ALA A 116 -3.30 -4.01 7.46
N LYS A 117 -3.05 -2.85 6.81
CA LYS A 117 -3.49 -1.53 7.33
C LYS A 117 -5.00 -1.45 7.48
N MET A 118 -5.75 -1.89 6.47
CA MET A 118 -7.21 -1.83 6.50
C MET A 118 -7.78 -2.71 7.60
N LYS A 119 -7.17 -3.88 7.81
CA LYS A 119 -7.51 -4.77 8.91
C LYS A 119 -7.23 -4.11 10.27
N LEU A 120 -6.07 -3.46 10.42
CA LEU A 120 -5.72 -2.75 11.64
C LEU A 120 -6.72 -1.62 11.94
N ILE A 121 -7.15 -0.87 10.92
CA ILE A 121 -8.22 0.13 11.04
C ILE A 121 -9.54 -0.52 11.44
N TYR A 122 -9.91 -1.64 10.81
CA TYR A 122 -11.11 -2.37 11.16
C TYR A 122 -11.09 -2.81 12.63
N ASP A 123 -10.04 -3.50 13.06
CA ASP A 123 -9.95 -4.04 14.42
C ASP A 123 -9.95 -2.93 15.49
N ASN A 124 -9.23 -1.83 15.24
CA ASN A 124 -9.03 -0.78 16.25
C ASN A 124 -10.17 0.23 16.32
N VAL A 125 -10.87 0.48 15.21
CA VAL A 125 -11.83 1.60 15.09
C VAL A 125 -13.22 1.14 14.68
N ILE A 126 -13.33 0.24 13.71
CA ILE A 126 -14.62 -0.07 13.08
C ILE A 126 -15.36 -1.19 13.80
N ALA A 127 -14.65 -2.23 14.27
CA ALA A 127 -15.24 -3.41 14.88
C ALA A 127 -16.13 -3.07 16.09
N THR A 128 -15.71 -2.12 16.91
CA THR A 128 -16.45 -1.66 18.10
C THR A 128 -17.73 -0.90 17.76
N LYS A 129 -17.93 -0.52 16.50
CA LYS A 129 -19.08 0.25 16.01
C LYS A 129 -20.04 -0.61 15.21
N VAL A 130 -19.82 -1.91 15.12
CA VAL A 130 -20.73 -2.83 14.43
C VAL A 130 -21.92 -3.17 15.36
N PRO A 131 -23.17 -3.14 14.87
CA PRO A 131 -23.59 -2.75 13.51
C PRO A 131 -23.44 -1.24 13.29
N LEU A 132 -23.03 -0.87 12.07
CA LEU A 132 -22.77 0.52 11.67
C LEU A 132 -24.08 1.33 11.61
N ASP A 133 -24.56 1.77 12.77
CA ASP A 133 -25.70 2.67 12.92
C ASP A 133 -25.24 4.13 12.82
N SER A 134 -26.06 4.95 12.18
CA SER A 134 -25.88 6.41 12.02
C SER A 134 -25.64 7.17 13.33
N ALA A 135 -26.01 6.61 14.48
CA ALA A 135 -25.84 7.25 15.79
C ALA A 135 -24.41 7.15 16.37
N LEU A 136 -23.62 6.17 15.93
CA LEU A 136 -22.24 6.01 16.38
C LEU A 136 -21.33 6.65 15.35
N GLU A 137 -20.89 7.88 15.57
CA GLU A 137 -19.94 8.55 14.67
C GLU A 137 -18.49 8.10 14.93
N ILE A 138 -17.63 8.26 13.93
CA ILE A 138 -16.18 8.17 14.13
C ILE A 138 -15.72 9.47 14.79
N LEU A 139 -15.15 9.35 15.99
CA LEU A 139 -14.65 10.47 16.77
C LEU A 139 -13.32 10.98 16.21
N GLN A 140 -12.95 12.22 16.51
CA GLN A 140 -11.70 12.82 16.02
C GLN A 140 -10.45 12.00 16.38
N ASN A 141 -10.36 11.47 17.60
CA ASN A 141 -9.23 10.64 18.03
C ASN A 141 -9.14 9.31 17.27
N GLU A 142 -10.28 8.79 16.81
CA GLU A 142 -10.35 7.59 15.98
C GLU A 142 -9.96 7.90 14.53
N GLU A 143 -10.40 9.05 14.00
CA GLU A 143 -9.93 9.57 12.71
C GLU A 143 -8.42 9.81 12.73
N ASP A 144 -7.88 10.41 13.79
CA ASP A 144 -6.45 10.60 13.98
C ASP A 144 -5.73 9.24 13.93
N THR A 145 -6.26 8.22 14.63
CA THR A 145 -5.74 6.85 14.59
C THR A 145 -5.75 6.27 13.16
N ILE A 146 -6.81 6.48 12.39
CA ILE A 146 -6.89 6.07 10.99
C ILE A 146 -5.78 6.76 10.18
N ILE A 147 -5.61 8.07 10.34
CA ILE A 147 -4.58 8.86 9.65
C ILE A 147 -3.18 8.37 10.02
N GLU A 148 -2.92 8.09 11.31
CA GLU A 148 -1.64 7.58 11.79
C GLU A 148 -1.27 6.24 11.14
N ILE A 149 -2.23 5.30 11.04
CA ILE A 149 -2.05 4.01 10.37
C ILE A 149 -1.81 4.21 8.87
N LEU A 150 -2.61 5.05 8.21
CA LEU A 150 -2.49 5.29 6.77
C LEU A 150 -1.17 5.99 6.39
N THR A 151 -0.63 6.81 7.28
CA THR A 151 0.58 7.60 7.04
C THR A 151 1.87 6.92 7.51
N ASP A 152 1.79 5.74 8.12
CA ASP A 152 2.94 5.05 8.74
C ASP A 152 3.65 5.93 9.77
N LEU A 153 2.89 6.61 10.65
CA LEU A 153 3.44 7.64 11.53
C LEU A 153 4.61 7.13 12.39
N GLU A 154 4.50 5.92 12.93
CA GLU A 154 5.54 5.36 13.80
C GLU A 154 6.85 5.09 13.03
N ALA A 155 6.75 4.57 11.81
CA ALA A 155 7.90 4.37 10.92
C ALA A 155 8.59 5.72 10.62
N ARG A 156 7.80 6.77 10.37
CA ARG A 156 8.31 8.13 10.13
C ARG A 156 8.97 8.73 11.38
N LYS A 157 8.35 8.57 12.56
CA LYS A 157 8.92 9.02 13.84
C LYS A 157 10.28 8.37 14.10
N ARG A 158 10.40 7.06 13.92
CA ARG A 158 11.65 6.33 14.14
C ARG A 158 12.78 6.77 13.21
N ILE A 159 12.48 7.04 11.95
CA ILE A 159 13.44 7.64 11.01
C ILE A 159 13.82 9.05 11.46
N LYS A 160 12.85 9.87 11.86
CA LYS A 160 13.09 11.25 12.31
C LYS A 160 13.97 11.31 13.56
N VAL A 161 13.80 10.39 14.51
CA VAL A 161 14.65 10.27 15.71
C VAL A 161 16.12 10.01 15.34
N ASN A 162 16.37 9.26 14.26
CA ASN A 162 17.71 8.86 13.84
C ASN A 162 18.20 9.61 12.58
N GLU A 163 17.53 10.70 12.21
CA GLU A 163 17.73 11.40 10.93
C GLU A 163 19.20 11.75 10.69
N ASN A 164 19.87 12.40 11.66
CA ASN A 164 21.27 12.81 11.50
C ASN A 164 22.22 11.63 11.22
N GLU A 165 22.00 10.47 11.85
CA GLU A 165 22.86 9.31 11.68
C GLU A 165 22.62 8.63 10.33
N ILE A 166 21.35 8.50 9.95
CA ILE A 166 20.95 7.94 8.65
C ILE A 166 21.44 8.85 7.52
N ASP A 167 21.27 10.16 7.64
CA ASP A 167 21.69 11.15 6.65
C ASP A 167 23.19 11.10 6.43
N ARG A 168 23.98 11.07 7.51
CA ARG A 168 25.45 10.92 7.43
C ARG A 168 25.81 9.63 6.69
N LEU A 169 25.24 8.50 7.10
CA LEU A 169 25.54 7.20 6.53
C LEU A 169 25.10 7.09 5.05
N ALA A 170 23.93 7.62 4.71
CA ALA A 170 23.45 7.65 3.33
C ALA A 170 24.37 8.49 2.43
N ASN A 171 24.85 9.64 2.91
CA ASN A 171 25.80 10.47 2.17
C ASN A 171 27.17 9.80 1.99
N GLU A 172 27.66 9.09 3.01
CA GLU A 172 28.88 8.28 2.90
C GLU A 172 28.73 7.22 1.81
N PHE A 173 27.62 6.49 1.82
CA PHE A 173 27.29 5.47 0.83
C PHE A 173 27.11 6.01 -0.59
N LEU A 174 26.42 7.13 -0.74
CA LEU A 174 26.27 7.80 -2.04
C LEU A 174 27.62 8.25 -2.59
N THR A 175 28.49 8.78 -1.72
CA THR A 175 29.85 9.18 -2.13
C THR A 175 30.70 7.98 -2.54
N GLU A 176 30.66 6.90 -1.76
CA GLU A 176 31.38 5.64 -2.05
C GLU A 176 30.93 5.04 -3.39
N MET A 177 29.62 5.04 -3.67
CA MET A 177 29.03 4.34 -4.81
C MET A 177 28.74 5.22 -6.02
N ASN A 178 29.05 6.51 -5.98
CA ASN A 178 28.79 7.46 -7.06
C ASN A 178 29.44 7.01 -8.38
N SER A 179 30.70 6.55 -8.34
CA SER A 179 31.42 6.05 -9.52
C SER A 179 30.85 4.74 -10.08
N TYR A 180 30.05 4.02 -9.29
CA TYR A 180 29.34 2.81 -9.70
C TYR A 180 27.89 3.11 -10.16
N GLY A 181 27.53 4.40 -10.24
CA GLY A 181 26.26 4.88 -10.79
C GLY A 181 25.10 4.91 -9.78
N LEU A 182 25.36 4.86 -8.46
CA LEU A 182 24.31 5.08 -7.46
C LEU A 182 23.99 6.57 -7.32
N HIS A 183 22.73 6.94 -7.56
CA HIS A 183 22.28 8.35 -7.55
C HIS A 183 21.37 8.70 -6.38
N GLY A 184 20.71 7.71 -5.78
CA GLY A 184 19.83 7.97 -4.66
C GLY A 184 19.50 6.72 -3.85
N ILE A 185 19.15 6.95 -2.60
CA ILE A 185 18.69 5.93 -1.65
C ILE A 185 17.35 6.43 -1.10
N CYS A 186 16.30 5.62 -1.12
CA CYS A 186 15.03 5.96 -0.50
C CYS A 186 14.65 4.92 0.55
N ILE A 187 14.16 5.40 1.68
CA ILE A 187 13.55 4.56 2.72
C ILE A 187 12.04 4.69 2.57
N ASN A 188 11.38 3.55 2.45
CA ASN A 188 9.93 3.42 2.29
C ASN A 188 9.36 2.62 3.46
N SER A 189 8.08 2.85 3.76
CA SER A 189 7.34 2.04 4.71
C SER A 189 7.00 0.66 4.14
N PHE A 190 6.38 -0.19 4.96
CA PHE A 190 6.09 -1.59 4.65
C PHE A 190 5.09 -1.82 3.51
N ASP A 191 4.35 -0.78 3.08
CA ASP A 191 3.49 -0.82 1.90
C ASP A 191 4.13 -0.19 0.66
N LEU A 192 5.41 0.19 0.75
CA LEU A 192 6.24 0.93 -0.22
C LEU A 192 5.98 2.44 -0.29
N SER A 193 5.22 3.03 0.64
CA SER A 193 5.06 4.48 0.66
C SER A 193 6.40 5.18 0.95
N PRO A 194 6.87 6.11 0.09
CA PRO A 194 8.12 6.83 0.34
C PRO A 194 8.08 7.61 1.65
N ILE A 195 9.14 7.48 2.45
CA ILE A 195 9.31 8.24 3.69
C ILE A 195 10.33 9.36 3.49
N THR A 196 11.56 9.01 3.08
CA THR A 196 12.66 9.94 2.86
C THR A 196 13.53 9.48 1.70
N VAL A 197 14.17 10.42 1.01
CA VAL A 197 15.08 10.18 -0.10
C VAL A 197 16.39 10.93 0.11
N TYR A 198 17.48 10.26 -0.23
CA TYR A 198 18.85 10.72 -0.11
C TYR A 198 19.49 10.81 -1.49
N GLY A 199 20.38 11.79 -1.64
CA GLY A 199 20.99 12.15 -2.91
C GLY A 199 20.31 13.36 -3.55
N ASN A 200 21.00 13.98 -4.51
CA ASN A 200 20.57 15.26 -5.08
C ASN A 200 19.75 15.09 -6.38
N LYS A 201 19.65 13.87 -6.91
CA LYS A 201 19.02 13.62 -8.22
C LYS A 201 17.50 13.50 -8.16
N TYR A 202 16.94 13.00 -7.05
CA TYR A 202 15.51 12.67 -6.96
C TYR A 202 14.87 13.25 -5.70
N SER A 203 13.68 13.85 -5.87
CA SER A 203 12.76 14.21 -4.79
C SER A 203 11.77 13.08 -4.49
N LEU A 204 10.98 13.19 -3.41
CA LEU A 204 9.92 12.21 -3.12
C LEU A 204 8.87 12.11 -4.24
N ASN A 205 8.57 13.21 -4.92
CA ASN A 205 7.65 13.20 -6.07
C ASN A 205 8.24 12.44 -7.26
N ASP A 206 9.56 12.53 -7.45
CA ASP A 206 10.28 11.77 -8.47
C ASP A 206 10.26 10.27 -8.14
N VAL A 207 10.43 9.92 -6.86
CA VAL A 207 10.29 8.54 -6.39
C VAL A 207 8.89 7.99 -6.67
N ASP A 208 7.82 8.75 -6.38
CA ASP A 208 6.46 8.36 -6.72
C ASP A 208 6.30 8.09 -8.23
N ALA A 209 6.85 8.96 -9.09
CA ALA A 209 6.81 8.78 -10.53
C ALA A 209 7.59 7.54 -10.99
N ILE A 210 8.78 7.30 -10.43
CA ILE A 210 9.60 6.11 -10.69
C ILE A 210 8.84 4.84 -10.29
N LEU A 211 8.22 4.80 -9.11
CA LEU A 211 7.52 3.61 -8.63
C LEU A 211 6.26 3.30 -9.44
N ARG A 212 5.52 4.32 -9.91
CA ARG A 212 4.38 4.14 -10.82
C ARG A 212 4.75 3.43 -12.11
N ASN A 213 5.98 3.61 -12.60
CA ASN A 213 6.47 3.01 -13.84
C ASN A 213 6.99 1.57 -13.67
N ILE A 214 7.25 1.11 -12.44
CA ILE A 214 7.69 -0.27 -12.16
C ILE A 214 6.52 -1.26 -12.16
N GLY A 215 5.34 -0.81 -11.75
CA GLY A 215 4.15 -1.65 -11.63
C GLY A 215 4.13 -2.50 -10.35
N ILE A 216 3.60 -3.73 -10.44
CA ILE A 216 3.40 -4.61 -9.28
C ILE A 216 4.73 -5.24 -8.85
N PHE A 217 5.09 -5.06 -7.58
CA PHE A 217 6.25 -5.70 -6.98
C PHE A 217 5.97 -7.17 -6.61
N PRO A 218 6.93 -8.09 -6.87
CA PRO A 218 6.83 -9.45 -6.35
C PRO A 218 7.03 -9.45 -4.83
N ASN A 219 6.63 -10.54 -4.17
CA ASN A 219 6.97 -10.75 -2.77
C ASN A 219 8.49 -10.94 -2.64
N ILE A 220 9.13 -10.24 -1.70
CA ILE A 220 10.58 -10.30 -1.43
C ILE A 220 10.75 -10.85 -0.02
N SER A 221 11.65 -11.82 0.17
CA SER A 221 12.00 -12.30 1.51
C SER A 221 12.81 -11.23 2.25
N PRO A 222 12.75 -11.17 3.60
CA PRO A 222 13.60 -10.25 4.35
C PRO A 222 15.08 -10.43 4.01
N LEU A 223 15.82 -9.32 3.94
CA LEU A 223 17.25 -9.26 3.60
C LEU A 223 17.62 -9.72 2.18
N GLU A 224 16.64 -10.09 1.36
CA GLU A 224 16.82 -10.30 -0.07
C GLU A 224 16.54 -9.01 -0.85
N TRP A 225 17.10 -8.93 -2.05
CA TRP A 225 16.89 -7.82 -2.96
C TRP A 225 16.56 -8.30 -4.35
N ILE A 226 15.80 -7.46 -5.06
CA ILE A 226 15.51 -7.62 -6.48
C ILE A 226 15.86 -6.32 -7.19
N TYR A 227 15.98 -6.36 -8.51
CA TYR A 227 16.05 -5.15 -9.31
C TYR A 227 14.83 -5.04 -10.25
N ARG A 228 14.47 -3.80 -10.57
CA ARG A 228 13.47 -3.45 -11.57
C ARG A 228 13.95 -2.29 -12.42
N GLN A 229 13.54 -2.29 -13.67
CA GLN A 229 13.74 -1.16 -14.56
C GLN A 229 12.56 -0.20 -14.43
N SER A 230 12.87 1.10 -14.42
CA SER A 230 11.89 2.17 -14.44
C SER A 230 12.36 3.30 -15.36
N TYR A 231 11.56 4.36 -15.43
CA TYR A 231 11.86 5.55 -16.20
C TYR A 231 11.42 6.81 -15.44
N ILE A 232 12.18 7.90 -15.62
CA ILE A 232 11.76 9.25 -15.25
C ILE A 232 12.27 10.22 -16.31
N LEU A 233 11.43 11.16 -16.76
CA LEU A 233 11.81 12.14 -17.79
C LEU A 233 12.47 11.51 -19.05
N ASN A 234 12.00 10.33 -19.45
CA ASN A 234 12.55 9.49 -20.53
C ASN A 234 13.97 8.93 -20.31
N GLU A 235 14.54 9.08 -19.10
CA GLU A 235 15.77 8.40 -18.69
C GLU A 235 15.43 7.06 -18.05
N GLN A 236 16.15 6.01 -18.46
CA GLN A 236 16.04 4.70 -17.85
C GLN A 236 16.77 4.69 -16.50
N ILE A 237 16.15 4.09 -15.48
CA ILE A 237 16.71 3.93 -14.14
C ILE A 237 16.60 2.47 -13.71
N TRP A 238 17.61 1.98 -13.01
CA TRP A 238 17.54 0.72 -12.29
C TRP A 238 17.21 0.98 -10.83
N VAL A 239 16.21 0.25 -10.32
CA VAL A 239 15.74 0.36 -8.94
C VAL A 239 15.97 -0.98 -8.25
N TYR A 240 16.91 -0.99 -7.32
CA TYR A 240 17.14 -2.13 -6.43
C TYR A 240 16.20 -1.99 -5.24
N ILE A 241 15.40 -3.01 -4.97
CA ILE A 241 14.42 -3.02 -3.89
C ILE A 241 14.85 -4.06 -2.87
N ILE A 242 15.03 -3.63 -1.64
CA ILE A 242 15.50 -4.47 -0.53
C ILE A 242 14.47 -4.41 0.58
N LYS A 243 14.03 -5.59 1.06
CA LYS A 243 13.13 -5.66 2.22
C LYS A 243 13.97 -5.75 3.49
N SER A 244 13.78 -4.82 4.42
CA SER A 244 14.54 -4.82 5.67
C SER A 244 14.09 -5.98 6.58
N GLY A 245 14.94 -6.28 7.57
CA GLY A 245 14.61 -7.17 8.68
C GLY A 245 14.12 -6.41 9.92
N VAL A 246 13.97 -5.08 9.85
CA VAL A 246 13.62 -4.21 10.97
C VAL A 246 12.49 -3.26 10.60
N GLY A 247 11.70 -2.86 11.59
CA GLY A 247 10.52 -2.02 11.42
C GLY A 247 9.82 -1.80 12.75
N PRO A 248 8.92 -0.81 12.85
CA PRO A 248 8.03 -0.73 14.00
C PRO A 248 7.07 -1.93 14.05
N THR A 249 6.53 -2.20 15.24
CA THR A 249 5.41 -3.13 15.42
C THR A 249 4.25 -2.35 15.99
N ILE A 250 3.14 -2.26 15.25
CA ILE A 250 1.94 -1.51 15.63
C ILE A 250 0.82 -2.50 15.89
N ASN A 251 0.37 -2.59 17.15
CA ASN A 251 -0.67 -3.52 17.61
C ASN A 251 -0.48 -4.96 17.07
N GLY A 252 0.75 -5.46 17.10
CA GLY A 252 1.11 -6.82 16.65
C GLY A 252 1.38 -6.95 15.14
N LEU A 253 1.14 -5.92 14.33
CA LEU A 253 1.56 -5.89 12.93
C LEU A 253 3.02 -5.41 12.83
N PHE A 254 3.90 -6.30 12.37
CA PHE A 254 5.28 -5.93 12.06
C PHE A 254 5.36 -5.25 10.68
N GLU A 255 5.90 -4.04 10.64
CA GLU A 255 5.95 -3.18 9.46
C GLU A 255 7.41 -2.97 9.00
N PRO A 256 8.00 -3.92 8.24
CA PRO A 256 9.39 -3.79 7.79
C PRO A 256 9.54 -2.62 6.81
N TYR A 257 10.65 -1.90 6.90
CA TYR A 257 11.03 -0.93 5.87
C TYR A 257 11.38 -1.58 4.53
N PHE A 258 11.33 -0.78 3.48
CA PHE A 258 11.99 -1.09 2.21
C PHE A 258 13.06 -0.05 1.93
N TYR A 259 14.21 -0.51 1.45
CA TYR A 259 15.28 0.35 0.96
C TYR A 259 15.33 0.25 -0.55
N LEU A 260 15.20 1.39 -1.22
CA LEU A 260 15.28 1.52 -2.67
C LEU A 260 16.61 2.18 -3.04
N LEU A 261 17.34 1.60 -3.98
CA LEU A 261 18.56 2.19 -4.55
C LEU A 261 18.29 2.54 -6.00
N PHE A 262 18.46 3.82 -6.36
CA PHE A 262 18.30 4.31 -7.72
C PHE A 262 19.67 4.43 -8.38
N ALA A 263 19.90 3.66 -9.44
CA ALA A 263 21.18 3.60 -10.12
C ALA A 263 21.03 3.76 -11.64
N ASP A 264 22.16 4.07 -12.29
CA ASP A 264 22.25 4.05 -13.74
C ASP A 264 21.93 2.65 -14.29
N PRO A 265 21.43 2.57 -15.54
CA PRO A 265 21.33 1.30 -16.24
C PRO A 265 22.70 0.61 -16.28
N GLN A 266 22.71 -0.70 -16.08
CA GLN A 266 23.93 -1.53 -16.08
C GLN A 266 24.88 -1.32 -14.89
N SER A 267 24.53 -0.47 -13.92
CA SER A 267 25.25 -0.40 -12.64
C SER A 267 25.22 -1.74 -11.94
N TYR A 268 26.39 -2.30 -11.63
CA TYR A 268 26.53 -3.50 -10.81
C TYR A 268 26.86 -3.10 -9.37
N LEU A 269 25.90 -3.26 -8.46
CA LEU A 269 26.08 -2.92 -7.05
C LEU A 269 26.65 -4.08 -6.22
N GLY A 270 26.82 -5.29 -6.79
CA GLY A 270 27.39 -6.44 -6.08
C GLY A 270 26.71 -6.72 -4.74
N GLU A 271 27.51 -6.80 -3.67
CA GLU A 271 27.03 -7.02 -2.29
C GLU A 271 26.60 -5.74 -1.56
N PHE A 272 26.74 -4.57 -2.19
CA PHE A 272 26.43 -3.29 -1.58
C PHE A 272 25.01 -3.18 -0.99
N PRO A 273 23.94 -3.68 -1.65
CA PRO A 273 22.60 -3.69 -1.07
C PRO A 273 22.55 -4.36 0.32
N GLY A 274 23.31 -5.43 0.52
CA GLY A 274 23.42 -6.13 1.81
C GLY A 274 24.19 -5.31 2.87
N LYS A 275 25.29 -4.67 2.47
CA LYS A 275 26.09 -3.77 3.34
C LYS A 275 25.23 -2.60 3.85
N LEU A 276 24.52 -1.93 2.93
CA LEU A 276 23.63 -0.82 3.27
C LEU A 276 22.52 -1.27 4.21
N THR A 277 21.84 -2.37 3.87
CA THR A 277 20.75 -2.92 4.68
C THR A 277 21.19 -3.24 6.10
N THR A 278 22.37 -3.85 6.26
CA THR A 278 22.92 -4.18 7.58
C THR A 278 23.15 -2.92 8.41
N LYS A 279 23.73 -1.87 7.81
CA LYS A 279 24.03 -0.62 8.51
C LYS A 279 22.77 0.19 8.84
N PHE A 280 21.80 0.25 7.94
CA PHE A 280 20.51 0.90 8.23
C PHE A 280 19.74 0.13 9.30
N ASN A 281 19.73 -1.20 9.24
CA ASN A 281 19.08 -2.03 10.26
C ASN A 281 19.73 -1.88 11.65
N GLN A 282 21.03 -1.55 11.75
CA GLN A 282 21.67 -1.30 13.05
C GLN A 282 21.17 -0.03 13.73
N ILE A 283 20.74 0.96 12.94
CA ILE A 283 20.24 2.25 13.44
C ILE A 283 18.73 2.18 13.67
N LEU A 284 18.00 1.53 12.76
CA LEU A 284 16.55 1.41 12.76
C LEU A 284 16.02 0.15 13.46
N GLY A 285 16.92 -0.71 13.95
CA GLY A 285 16.65 -1.95 14.67
C GLY A 285 16.25 -1.75 16.11
#